data_AF-R9MAM5-F1
#
_entry.id   AF-R9MAM5-F1
#
_cell.length_a   1.000
_cell.length_b   1.000
_cell.length_c   1.000
_cell.angle_alpha   90.00
_cell.angle_beta   90.00
_cell.angle_gamma   90.00
#
_symmetry.space_group_name_H-M   'P 1'
#
loop_
_entity.id
_entity.type
_entity.pdbx_description
1 polymer ?
#
loop_
_entity_poly.entity_id
_entity_poly.type
_entity_poly.pdbx_seq_one_letter_code
_entity_poly.pdbx_strand_id
1 'polypeptide(L)'
;MRQGEVLGLTWDCVDFQSNTLYINKQLQKSKKVGGEYQLIPTKNGKARLITVAPSVMAALKRQKVKQAQAQLCAGPAWENKEGFVFTNALGGHLAHFTVYKEFKKIVCSIGLDNARFHDLRHSYAVAAIESGDDIKTVQGNLGHATAAFTLNIYAHTTQKMRQQSADRMERFIQAVSGAK
;
A
#
# COMPACT_ATOMS: atom_id res chain seq x y z
N MET A 1 0.65 1.81 0.17
CA MET A 1 2.07 1.68 -0.24
C MET A 1 2.38 2.60 -1.42
N ARG A 2 3.65 2.92 -1.71
CA ARG A 2 4.06 3.61 -2.95
C ARG A 2 4.04 2.62 -4.11
N GLN A 3 3.92 3.09 -5.35
CA GLN A 3 3.89 2.20 -6.52
C GLN A 3 5.13 1.30 -6.59
N GLY A 4 6.34 1.85 -6.46
CA GLY A 4 7.57 1.06 -6.45
C GLY A 4 7.64 0.01 -5.34
N GLU A 5 7.06 0.28 -4.16
CA GLU A 5 6.98 -0.71 -3.05
C GLU A 5 6.03 -1.86 -3.40
N VAL A 6 4.94 -1.59 -4.12
CA VAL A 6 4.01 -2.62 -4.60
C VAL A 6 4.67 -3.46 -5.68
N LEU A 7 5.32 -2.83 -6.65
CA LEU A 7 6.01 -3.53 -7.75
C LEU A 7 7.24 -4.30 -7.28
N GLY A 8 7.85 -3.88 -6.17
CA GLY A 8 8.98 -4.56 -5.54
C GLY A 8 8.59 -5.57 -4.46
N LEU A 9 7.29 -5.79 -4.21
CA LEU A 9 6.84 -6.75 -3.21
C LEU A 9 7.11 -8.17 -3.68
N THR A 10 7.68 -8.98 -2.80
CA THR A 10 8.05 -10.38 -3.04
C THR A 10 7.39 -11.29 -1.99
N TRP A 11 7.28 -12.59 -2.26
CA TRP A 11 6.54 -13.52 -1.41
C TRP A 11 7.18 -13.74 -0.02
N ASP A 12 8.49 -13.60 0.12
CA ASP A 12 9.20 -13.64 1.42
C ASP A 12 8.79 -12.49 2.36
N CYS A 13 8.24 -11.41 1.79
CA CYS A 13 7.78 -10.25 2.54
C CYS A 13 6.29 -10.35 2.95
N VAL A 14 5.60 -11.46 2.66
CA VAL A 14 4.18 -11.68 2.96
C VAL A 14 4.03 -12.77 4.01
N ASP A 15 3.60 -12.40 5.21
CA ASP A 15 3.29 -13.35 6.27
C ASP A 15 1.76 -13.51 6.42
N PHE A 16 1.27 -14.64 5.92
CA PHE A 16 -0.15 -15.00 5.98
C PHE A 16 -0.62 -15.47 7.35
N GLN A 17 0.28 -15.82 8.28
CA GLN A 17 -0.07 -16.22 9.63
C GLN A 17 -0.31 -15.00 10.51
N SER A 18 0.59 -14.02 10.46
CA SER A 18 0.46 -12.78 11.24
C SER A 18 -0.35 -11.69 10.53
N ASN A 19 -0.78 -11.92 9.27
CA ASN A 19 -1.41 -10.92 8.40
C ASN A 19 -0.56 -9.65 8.23
N THR A 20 0.76 -9.81 8.09
CA THR A 20 1.69 -8.69 7.93
C THR A 20 2.38 -8.66 6.57
N LEU A 21 2.75 -7.46 6.13
CA LEU A 21 3.64 -7.23 4.99
C LEU A 21 4.89 -6.51 5.47
N TYR A 22 6.06 -7.05 5.13
CA TYR A 22 7.34 -6.41 5.42
C TYR A 22 7.82 -5.59 4.22
N ILE A 23 7.73 -4.27 4.33
CA ILE A 23 8.06 -3.35 3.25
C ILE A 23 9.49 -2.85 3.44
N ASN A 24 10.46 -3.56 2.83
CA ASN A 24 11.89 -3.26 2.94
C ASN A 24 12.54 -2.80 1.61
N LYS A 25 11.89 -3.07 0.47
CA LYS A 25 12.39 -2.77 -0.87
C LYS A 25 11.36 -2.11 -1.77
N GLN A 26 11.82 -1.55 -2.87
CA GLN A 26 11.03 -0.98 -3.94
C GLN A 26 11.70 -1.27 -5.28
N LEU A 27 10.88 -1.46 -6.32
CA LEU A 27 11.36 -1.54 -7.68
C LEU A 27 11.56 -0.13 -8.25
N GLN A 28 12.77 0.19 -8.69
CA GLN A 28 13.12 1.48 -9.28
C GLN A 28 13.85 1.29 -10.61
N LYS A 29 13.57 2.16 -11.57
CA LYS A 29 14.33 2.24 -12.82
C LYS A 29 15.65 2.98 -12.58
N SER A 30 16.79 2.37 -12.91
CA SER A 30 18.10 2.99 -12.82
C SER A 30 18.18 4.25 -13.67
N LYS A 31 18.88 5.27 -13.17
CA LYS A 31 19.15 6.52 -13.91
C LYS A 31 20.35 6.42 -14.86
N LYS A 32 21.11 5.32 -14.81
CA LYS A 32 22.24 5.08 -15.73
C LYS A 32 21.74 4.76 -17.13
N VAL A 33 22.57 5.02 -18.14
CA VAL A 33 22.32 4.66 -19.55
C VAL A 33 21.99 3.16 -19.61
N GLY A 34 20.81 2.82 -20.15
CA GLY A 34 20.27 1.44 -20.17
C GLY A 34 18.99 1.26 -19.34
N GLY A 35 18.81 2.01 -18.25
CA GLY A 35 17.51 2.14 -17.58
C GLY A 35 16.88 0.83 -17.08
N GLU A 36 17.69 -0.10 -16.56
CA GLU A 36 17.19 -1.36 -16.00
C GLU A 36 16.42 -1.16 -14.69
N TYR A 37 15.47 -2.05 -14.41
CA TYR A 37 14.79 -2.06 -13.12
C TYR A 37 15.60 -2.83 -12.09
N GLN A 38 15.70 -2.29 -10.89
CA GLN A 38 16.44 -2.88 -9.78
C GLN A 38 15.59 -2.83 -8.52
N LEU A 39 15.67 -3.89 -7.72
CA LEU A 39 15.20 -3.87 -6.34
C LEU A 39 16.22 -3.07 -5.51
N ILE A 40 15.76 -1.97 -4.94
CA ILE A 40 16.55 -1.14 -4.04
C ILE A 40 15.85 -1.02 -2.69
N PRO A 41 16.56 -0.70 -1.60
CA PRO A 41 15.92 -0.36 -0.33
C PRO A 41 14.86 0.74 -0.50
N THR A 42 13.84 0.73 0.37
CA THR A 42 12.83 1.79 0.39
C THR A 42 13.47 3.17 0.54
N LYS A 43 12.80 4.23 0.06
CA LYS A 43 13.31 5.61 0.14
C LYS A 43 13.69 5.94 1.59
N ASN A 44 14.93 6.34 1.80
CA ASN A 44 15.57 6.62 3.11
C ASN A 44 15.92 5.38 3.96
N GLY A 45 15.91 4.17 3.40
CA GLY A 45 16.34 2.94 4.08
C GLY A 45 15.41 2.43 5.19
N LYS A 46 14.25 3.06 5.40
CA LYS A 46 13.34 2.70 6.50
C LYS A 46 12.37 1.60 6.10
N ALA A 47 12.77 0.36 6.37
CA ALA A 47 11.86 -0.77 6.33
C ALA A 47 10.73 -0.62 7.36
N ARG A 48 9.57 -1.20 7.08
CA ARG A 48 8.43 -1.20 8.00
C ARG A 48 7.58 -2.45 7.87
N LEU A 49 7.01 -2.87 8.99
CA LEU A 49 6.00 -3.91 9.02
C LEU A 49 4.62 -3.25 9.03
N ILE A 50 3.70 -3.75 8.20
CA ILE A 50 2.30 -3.31 8.20
C ILE A 50 1.38 -4.49 8.41
N THR A 51 0.50 -4.43 9.40
CA THR A 51 -0.61 -5.37 9.54
C THR A 51 -1.71 -4.95 8.58
N VAL A 52 -2.16 -5.85 7.72
CA VAL A 52 -3.16 -5.55 6.69
C VAL A 52 -4.48 -6.25 6.97
N ALA A 53 -5.56 -5.68 6.44
CA ALA A 53 -6.89 -6.28 6.57
C ALA A 53 -6.93 -7.70 5.99
N PRO A 54 -7.74 -8.62 6.57
CA PRO A 54 -7.88 -9.98 6.05
C PRO A 54 -8.27 -10.07 4.57
N SER A 55 -9.03 -9.09 4.07
CA SER A 55 -9.41 -8.99 2.66
C SER A 55 -8.20 -8.79 1.73
N VAL A 56 -7.16 -8.07 2.18
CA VAL A 56 -5.90 -7.91 1.46
C VAL A 56 -5.15 -9.25 1.40
N MET A 57 -5.10 -9.99 2.51
CA MET A 57 -4.50 -11.33 2.51
C MET A 57 -5.25 -12.30 1.62
N ALA A 58 -6.58 -12.24 1.60
CA ALA A 58 -7.38 -13.02 0.66
C ALA A 58 -7.08 -12.64 -0.81
N ALA A 59 -6.89 -11.36 -1.11
CA ALA A 59 -6.49 -10.91 -2.45
C ALA A 59 -5.09 -11.42 -2.83
N LEU A 60 -4.12 -11.41 -1.90
CA LEU A 60 -2.78 -11.95 -2.13
C LEU A 60 -2.80 -13.48 -2.33
N LYS A 61 -3.65 -14.22 -1.59
CA LYS A 61 -3.85 -15.66 -1.84
C LYS A 61 -4.36 -15.92 -3.25
N ARG A 62 -5.37 -15.17 -3.71
CA ARG A 62 -5.88 -15.26 -5.10
C ARG A 62 -4.79 -14.93 -6.12
N GLN A 63 -3.99 -13.90 -5.86
CA GLN A 63 -2.87 -13.54 -6.71
C GLN A 63 -1.84 -14.67 -6.81
N LYS A 64 -1.53 -15.35 -5.70
CA LYS A 64 -0.62 -16.51 -5.68
C LYS A 64 -1.12 -17.64 -6.57
N VAL A 65 -2.43 -17.94 -6.52
CA VAL A 65 -3.07 -18.95 -7.39
C VAL A 65 -2.99 -18.52 -8.86
N LYS A 66 -3.35 -17.27 -9.18
CA LYS A 66 -3.27 -16.73 -10.55
C LYS A 66 -1.85 -16.79 -11.10
N GLN A 67 -0.86 -16.49 -10.28
CA GLN A 67 0.55 -16.54 -10.66
C GLN A 67 1.00 -17.97 -10.94
N ALA A 68 0.60 -18.94 -10.11
CA ALA A 68 0.90 -20.36 -10.36
C ALA A 68 0.30 -20.85 -11.68
N GLN A 69 -0.92 -20.42 -12.02
CA GLN A 69 -1.52 -20.70 -13.33
C GLN A 69 -0.71 -20.07 -14.47
N ALA A 70 -0.29 -18.81 -14.33
CA ALA A 70 0.54 -18.15 -15.33
C ALA A 70 1.91 -18.85 -15.52
N GLN A 71 2.51 -19.33 -14.43
CA GLN A 71 3.74 -20.12 -14.46
C GLN A 71 3.56 -21.42 -15.24
N LEU A 72 2.45 -22.15 -15.03
CA LEU A 72 2.15 -23.35 -15.80
C LEU A 72 1.99 -23.05 -17.30
N CYS A 73 1.31 -21.95 -17.63
CA CYS A 73 1.13 -21.52 -19.03
C CYS A 73 2.45 -21.08 -19.69
N ALA A 74 3.33 -20.40 -18.96
CA ALA A 74 4.62 -19.93 -19.49
C ALA A 74 5.68 -21.04 -19.57
N GLY A 75 5.53 -22.09 -18.76
CA GLY A 75 6.43 -23.24 -18.76
C GLY A 75 7.90 -22.84 -18.55
N PRO A 76 8.84 -23.33 -19.38
CA PRO A 76 10.27 -23.00 -19.25
C PRO A 76 10.61 -21.51 -19.40
N ALA A 77 9.72 -20.72 -20.02
CA ALA A 77 9.93 -19.29 -20.19
C ALA A 77 9.62 -18.47 -18.91
N TRP A 78 9.09 -19.12 -17.86
CA TRP A 78 8.81 -18.46 -16.60
C TRP A 78 10.08 -18.18 -15.80
N GLU A 79 10.35 -16.91 -15.51
CA GLU A 79 11.47 -16.47 -14.70
C GLU A 79 11.02 -15.49 -13.61
N ASN A 80 11.03 -15.95 -12.35
CA ASN A 80 10.75 -15.11 -11.18
C ASN A 80 11.73 -15.40 -10.03
N LYS A 81 13.04 -15.27 -10.31
CA LYS A 81 14.12 -15.58 -9.35
C LYS A 81 14.02 -14.76 -8.05
N GLU A 82 13.57 -13.51 -8.16
CA GLU A 82 13.40 -12.59 -7.03
C GLU A 82 12.11 -12.84 -6.21
N GLY A 83 11.21 -13.69 -6.71
CA GLY A 83 9.97 -14.03 -6.01
C GLY A 83 8.92 -12.90 -5.97
N PHE A 84 8.83 -12.06 -7.01
CA PHE A 84 7.83 -10.99 -7.12
C PHE A 84 6.39 -11.51 -6.96
N VAL A 85 5.56 -10.76 -6.23
CA VAL A 85 4.12 -11.02 -6.07
C VAL A 85 3.33 -10.66 -7.33
N PHE A 86 3.72 -9.55 -7.97
CA PHE A 86 3.07 -9.03 -9.18
C PHE A 86 4.04 -9.10 -10.35
N THR A 87 3.73 -9.96 -11.31
CA THR A 87 4.61 -10.27 -12.45
C THR A 87 3.93 -10.00 -13.78
N ASN A 88 4.73 -9.89 -14.82
CA ASN A 88 4.26 -10.03 -16.19
C ASN A 88 3.94 -11.51 -16.51
N ALA A 89 3.56 -11.80 -17.75
CA ALA A 89 3.16 -13.14 -18.20
C ALA A 89 4.29 -14.18 -18.12
N LEU A 90 5.55 -13.76 -18.06
CA LEU A 90 6.75 -14.60 -18.01
C LEU A 90 7.41 -14.59 -16.63
N GLY A 91 6.75 -14.09 -15.58
CA GLY A 91 7.30 -14.08 -14.21
C GLY A 91 8.21 -12.89 -13.88
N GLY A 92 8.60 -12.10 -14.88
CA GLY A 92 9.40 -10.90 -14.68
C GLY A 92 8.63 -9.78 -14.00
N HIS A 93 9.35 -8.74 -13.57
CA HIS A 93 8.74 -7.59 -12.91
C HIS A 93 7.79 -6.82 -13.84
N LEU A 94 6.81 -6.13 -13.25
CA LEU A 94 5.99 -5.17 -13.97
C LEU A 94 6.72 -3.83 -14.13
N ALA A 95 6.61 -3.21 -15.31
CA ALA A 95 7.13 -1.87 -15.55
C ALA A 95 6.23 -0.80 -14.92
N HIS A 96 6.83 0.19 -14.26
CA HIS A 96 6.10 1.28 -13.60
C HIS A 96 5.15 2.01 -14.55
N PHE A 97 5.62 2.32 -15.77
CA PHE A 97 4.83 3.00 -16.78
C PHE A 97 3.63 2.17 -17.24
N THR A 98 3.79 0.85 -17.45
CA THR A 98 2.70 -0.04 -17.86
C THR A 98 1.60 -0.05 -16.81
N VAL A 99 1.95 -0.22 -15.53
CA VAL A 99 0.97 -0.22 -14.44
C VAL A 99 0.28 1.15 -14.31
N TYR A 100 1.02 2.25 -14.47
CA TYR A 100 0.43 3.58 -14.46
C TYR A 100 -0.54 3.79 -15.63
N LYS A 101 -0.18 3.34 -16.84
CA LYS A 101 -1.04 3.43 -18.04
C LYS A 101 -2.34 2.65 -17.86
N GLU A 102 -2.27 1.41 -17.37
CA GLU A 102 -3.47 0.60 -17.11
C GLU A 102 -4.32 1.21 -15.99
N PHE A 103 -3.70 1.73 -14.92
CA PHE A 103 -4.41 2.48 -13.89
C PHE A 103 -5.14 3.70 -14.49
N LYS A 104 -4.48 4.48 -15.37
CA LYS A 104 -5.09 5.64 -16.03
C LYS A 104 -6.32 5.27 -16.87
N LYS A 105 -6.27 4.14 -17.58
CA LYS A 105 -7.45 3.63 -18.32
C LYS A 105 -8.60 3.30 -17.38
N ILE A 106 -8.33 2.62 -16.28
CA ILE A 106 -9.36 2.24 -15.29
C ILE A 106 -10.00 3.49 -14.69
N VAL A 107 -9.22 4.44 -14.19
CA VAL A 107 -9.79 5.66 -13.57
C VAL A 107 -10.54 6.53 -14.58
N CYS A 108 -10.09 6.57 -15.84
CA CYS A 108 -10.80 7.27 -16.90
C CYS A 108 -12.16 6.63 -17.20
N SER A 109 -12.23 5.30 -17.23
CA SER A 109 -13.49 4.58 -17.47
C SER A 109 -14.56 4.80 -16.39
N ILE A 110 -14.18 5.32 -15.22
CA ILE A 110 -15.08 5.66 -14.11
C ILE A 110 -15.18 7.18 -13.86
N GLY A 111 -14.74 8.01 -14.81
CA GLY A 111 -14.86 9.47 -14.74
C GLY A 111 -13.87 10.17 -13.79
N LEU A 112 -12.77 9.51 -13.44
CA LEU A 112 -11.72 10.02 -12.54
C LEU A 112 -10.42 10.32 -13.29
N ASP A 113 -10.51 11.09 -14.37
CA ASP A 113 -9.41 11.38 -15.30
C ASP A 113 -8.20 12.07 -14.66
N ASN A 114 -8.37 12.73 -13.53
CA ASN A 114 -7.28 13.40 -12.82
C ASN A 114 -6.61 12.52 -11.75
N ALA A 115 -7.18 11.35 -11.44
CA ALA A 115 -6.62 10.46 -10.45
C ALA A 115 -5.26 9.91 -10.90
N ARG A 116 -4.31 9.89 -9.96
CA ARG A 116 -2.94 9.39 -10.09
C ARG A 116 -2.78 8.19 -9.17
N PHE A 117 -1.83 7.30 -9.49
CA PHE A 117 -1.64 6.07 -8.70
C PHE A 117 -1.36 6.36 -7.21
N HIS A 118 -0.65 7.45 -6.92
CA HIS A 118 -0.37 7.83 -5.54
C HIS A 118 -1.58 8.38 -4.79
N ASP A 119 -2.65 8.78 -5.48
CA ASP A 119 -3.89 9.20 -4.84
C ASP A 119 -4.54 8.02 -4.10
N LEU A 120 -4.33 6.76 -4.52
CA LEU A 120 -4.75 5.57 -3.74
C LEU A 120 -4.14 5.55 -2.33
N ARG A 121 -2.88 5.98 -2.21
CA ARG A 121 -2.19 6.08 -0.93
C ARG A 121 -2.73 7.24 -0.09
N HIS A 122 -3.10 8.35 -0.73
CA HIS A 122 -3.79 9.45 -0.05
C HIS A 122 -5.17 9.01 0.44
N SER A 123 -5.97 8.34 -0.40
CA SER A 123 -7.29 7.82 -0.03
C SER A 123 -7.22 6.88 1.15
N TYR A 124 -6.22 5.99 1.21
CA TYR A 124 -5.97 5.17 2.40
C TYR A 124 -5.74 6.01 3.66
N ALA A 125 -4.89 7.05 3.56
CA ALA A 125 -4.58 7.90 4.71
C ALA A 125 -5.83 8.65 5.23
N VAL A 126 -6.62 9.22 4.32
CA VAL A 126 -7.90 9.89 4.64
C VAL A 126 -8.86 8.90 5.30
N ALA A 127 -9.11 7.75 4.67
CA ALA A 127 -10.06 6.76 5.16
C ALA A 127 -9.66 6.20 6.54
N ALA A 128 -8.37 5.95 6.78
CA ALA A 128 -7.87 5.48 8.07
C ALA A 128 -8.11 6.53 9.17
N ILE A 129 -7.77 7.80 8.90
CA ILE A 129 -7.97 8.91 9.83
C ILE A 129 -9.47 9.12 10.13
N GLU A 130 -10.33 9.11 9.11
CA GLU A 130 -11.79 9.26 9.27
C GLU A 130 -12.42 8.09 10.02
N SER A 131 -11.80 6.90 9.94
CA SER A 131 -12.20 5.70 10.69
C SER A 131 -11.71 5.73 12.14
N GLY A 132 -10.89 6.71 12.51
CA GLY A 132 -10.44 6.95 13.88
C GLY A 132 -9.02 6.51 14.20
N ASP A 133 -8.22 6.08 13.21
CA ASP A 133 -6.81 5.75 13.45
C ASP A 133 -6.04 7.00 13.91
N ASP A 134 -5.11 6.79 14.84
CA ASP A 134 -4.21 7.86 15.26
C ASP A 134 -3.18 8.18 14.17
N ILE A 135 -2.71 9.42 14.16
CA ILE A 135 -1.79 9.94 13.14
C ILE A 135 -0.48 9.16 13.10
N LYS A 136 0.03 8.69 14.25
CA LYS A 136 1.31 7.97 14.31
C LYS A 136 1.16 6.59 13.68
N THR A 137 0.06 5.90 13.92
CA THR A 137 -0.26 4.63 13.26
C THR A 137 -0.32 4.80 11.74
N VAL A 138 -1.07 5.79 11.24
CA VAL A 138 -1.17 6.05 9.81
C VAL A 138 0.19 6.45 9.21
N GLN A 139 0.96 7.29 9.92
CA GLN A 139 2.31 7.69 9.50
C GLN A 139 3.25 6.49 9.42
N GLY A 140 3.21 5.60 10.42
CA GLY A 140 3.98 4.35 10.48
C GLY A 140 3.64 3.43 9.31
N ASN A 141 2.37 3.14 9.08
CA ASN A 141 1.88 2.29 7.99
C ASN A 141 2.28 2.82 6.60
N LEU A 142 2.23 4.15 6.45
CA LEU A 142 2.64 4.80 5.21
C LEU A 142 4.17 4.83 5.06
N GLY A 143 4.93 4.93 6.15
CA GLY A 143 6.37 5.19 6.08
C GLY A 143 6.66 6.61 5.59
N HIS A 144 5.93 7.60 6.13
CA HIS A 144 6.28 9.00 5.96
C HIS A 144 7.40 9.39 6.92
N ALA A 145 8.47 9.97 6.37
CA ALA A 145 9.59 10.48 7.16
C ALA A 145 9.17 11.63 8.08
N THR A 146 8.16 12.41 7.68
CA THR A 146 7.61 13.53 8.45
C THR A 146 6.09 13.40 8.56
N ALA A 147 5.54 13.81 9.71
CA ALA A 147 4.10 13.85 9.93
C ALA A 147 3.40 14.93 9.08
N ALA A 148 4.13 15.90 8.53
CA ALA A 148 3.59 17.06 7.80
C ALA A 148 2.61 16.69 6.68
N PHE A 149 2.89 15.63 5.92
CA PHE A 149 1.96 15.14 4.90
C PHE A 149 0.65 14.60 5.51
N THR A 150 0.76 13.84 6.60
CA THR A 150 -0.39 13.27 7.31
C THR A 150 -1.18 14.37 8.04
N LEU A 151 -0.50 15.38 8.57
CA LEU A 151 -1.09 16.56 9.21
C LEU A 151 -1.85 17.44 8.21
N ASN A 152 -1.34 17.61 6.98
CA ASN A 152 -2.07 18.32 5.93
C ASN A 152 -3.40 17.65 5.57
N ILE A 153 -3.50 16.32 5.68
CA ILE A 153 -4.78 15.61 5.53
C ILE A 153 -5.74 15.96 6.69
N TYR A 154 -5.22 16.00 7.92
CA TYR A 154 -5.98 16.37 9.12
C TYR A 154 -6.52 17.80 9.07
N ALA A 155 -5.78 18.72 8.43
CA ALA A 155 -6.21 20.10 8.27
C ALA A 155 -7.48 20.23 7.41
N HIS A 156 -7.74 19.26 6.53
CA HIS A 156 -8.90 19.27 5.64
C HIS A 156 -10.13 18.55 6.23
N THR A 157 -9.97 17.67 7.21
CA THR A 157 -11.09 16.93 7.83
C THR A 157 -11.79 17.79 8.89
N THR A 158 -12.74 18.55 8.39
CA THR A 158 -13.48 19.59 9.09
C THR A 158 -14.79 19.01 9.67
N GLN A 159 -15.09 19.38 10.92
CA GLN A 159 -16.31 19.06 11.68
C GLN A 159 -16.56 17.60 12.14
N LYS A 160 -16.65 16.60 11.25
CA LYS A 160 -17.00 15.22 11.66
C LYS A 160 -16.02 14.65 12.69
N MET A 161 -14.73 14.91 12.49
CA MET A 161 -13.69 14.48 13.41
C MET A 161 -13.73 15.18 14.77
N ARG A 162 -14.18 16.45 14.80
CA ARG A 162 -14.37 17.18 16.05
C ARG A 162 -15.50 16.55 16.86
N GLN A 163 -16.61 16.20 16.21
CA GLN A 163 -17.72 15.51 16.86
C GLN A 163 -17.29 14.14 17.39
N GLN A 164 -16.65 13.31 16.57
CA GLN A 164 -16.14 12.01 17.01
C GLN A 164 -15.12 12.12 18.16
N SER A 165 -14.34 13.21 18.19
CA SER A 165 -13.42 13.49 19.28
C SER A 165 -14.16 13.81 20.58
N ALA A 166 -15.21 14.63 20.51
CA ALA A 166 -16.08 14.90 21.65
C ALA A 166 -16.75 13.61 22.15
N ASP A 167 -17.32 12.81 21.24
CA ASP A 167 -18.00 11.54 21.58
C ASP A 167 -17.04 10.50 22.20
N ARG A 168 -15.76 10.50 21.81
CA ARG A 168 -14.72 9.66 22.45
C ARG A 168 -14.40 10.14 23.86
N MET A 169 -14.31 11.45 24.07
CA MET A 169 -14.06 12.04 25.38
C MET A 169 -15.24 11.79 26.33
N GLU A 170 -16.47 11.96 25.87
CA GLU A 170 -17.68 11.69 26.66
C GLU A 170 -17.71 10.24 27.15
N ARG A 171 -17.45 9.27 26.26
CA ARG A 171 -17.35 7.85 26.66
C ARG A 171 -16.27 7.59 27.70
N PHE A 172 -15.12 8.26 27.59
CA PHE A 172 -14.05 8.14 28.59
C PHE A 172 -14.47 8.74 29.93
N ILE A 173 -15.08 9.93 29.93
CA ILE A 173 -15.59 10.58 31.14
C ILE A 173 -16.62 9.68 31.82
N GLN A 174 -17.62 9.18 31.09
CA GLN A 174 -18.63 8.26 31.65
C GLN A 174 -18.02 7.00 32.26
N ALA A 175 -17.03 6.40 31.57
CA ALA A 175 -16.34 5.21 32.06
C ALA A 175 -15.56 5.45 33.36
N VAL A 176 -14.96 6.64 33.53
CA VAL A 176 -14.12 6.99 34.69
C VAL A 176 -14.94 7.57 35.84
N SER A 177 -16.00 8.31 35.54
CA SER A 177 -16.90 8.92 36.52
C SER A 177 -17.83 7.92 37.23
N GLY A 178 -17.80 6.63 36.86
CA GLY A 178 -18.58 5.58 37.53
C GLY A 178 -20.09 5.73 37.35
N ALA A 179 -20.54 6.55 36.41
CA ALA A 179 -21.95 6.74 36.11
C ALA A 179 -22.46 5.51 35.33
N LYS A 180 -23.00 4.54 36.08
CA LYS A 180 -24.04 3.65 35.58
C LYS A 180 -25.37 4.36 35.59
#